data_AF-A0A7Y0H5W8-F1
#
_entry.id   AF-A0A7Y0H5W8-F1
#
_cell.length_a   1.000
_cell.length_b   1.000
_cell.length_c   1.000
_cell.angle_alpha   90.00
_cell.angle_beta   90.00
_cell.angle_gamma   90.00
#
_symmetry.space_group_name_H-M   'P 1'
#
loop_
_entity.id
_entity.type
_entity.pdbx_description
1 polymer ?
#
loop_
_entity_poly.entity_id
_entity_poly.type
_entity_poly.pdbx_seq_one_letter_code
_entity_poly.pdbx_strand_id
1 'polypeptide(L)'
;MLSVVVPAYNAAMTVERAVQSAFAVGASQVIVVDDGSADDTGSVAGSHGATVLRQPNSGANAARQRGLGLALGDFVIFLDADDQLVKEGVARALATLEADSGLAAVVGGFAIRGRAGGPGLLT
;
A
#
# COMPACT_ATOMS: atom_id res chain seq x y z
N MET A 1 1.75 -16.46 1.78
CA MET A 1 2.66 -15.32 1.46
C MET A 1 1.83 -14.06 1.17
N LEU A 2 2.31 -12.88 1.54
CA LEU A 2 1.59 -11.62 1.34
C LEU A 2 2.27 -10.76 0.27
N SER A 3 1.51 -10.37 -0.76
CA SER A 3 1.88 -9.32 -1.72
C SER A 3 1.12 -8.03 -1.42
N VAL A 4 1.80 -6.90 -1.46
CA VAL A 4 1.16 -5.58 -1.33
C VAL A 4 1.31 -4.82 -2.64
N VAL A 5 0.19 -4.36 -3.19
CA VAL A 5 0.13 -3.57 -4.41
C VAL A 5 -0.19 -2.12 -4.04
N VAL A 6 0.69 -1.21 -4.44
CA VAL A 6 0.61 0.22 -4.16
C VAL A 6 0.47 0.99 -5.47
N PRO A 7 -0.74 1.42 -5.86
CA PRO A 7 -0.88 2.39 -6.94
C PRO A 7 -0.35 3.75 -6.46
N ALA A 8 0.49 4.40 -7.25
CA ALA A 8 1.13 5.66 -6.86
C ALA A 8 1.14 6.65 -8.04
N TYR A 9 0.76 7.89 -7.76
CA TYR A 9 0.87 9.01 -8.70
C TYR A 9 1.23 10.28 -7.93
N ASN A 10 2.40 10.85 -8.21
CA ASN A 10 2.94 12.03 -7.52
C ASN A 10 2.94 11.91 -5.98
N ALA A 11 3.46 10.78 -5.49
CA ALA A 11 3.48 10.38 -4.09
C ALA A 11 4.92 10.32 -3.51
N ALA A 12 5.90 11.03 -4.07
CA ALA A 12 7.30 10.95 -3.62
C ALA A 12 7.48 11.25 -2.12
N MET A 13 6.61 12.09 -1.54
CA MET A 13 6.66 12.43 -0.11
C MET A 13 6.09 11.36 0.83
N THR A 14 5.33 10.39 0.31
CA THR A 14 4.58 9.45 1.14
C THR A 14 4.85 7.99 0.82
N VAL A 15 5.27 7.67 -0.40
CA VAL A 15 5.43 6.29 -0.89
C VAL A 15 6.46 5.49 -0.09
N GLU A 16 7.52 6.13 0.41
CA GLU A 16 8.48 5.50 1.32
C GLU A 16 7.75 4.88 2.53
N ARG A 17 6.90 5.68 3.17
CA ARG A 17 6.18 5.29 4.39
C ARG A 17 5.20 4.14 4.13
N ALA A 18 4.53 4.16 2.97
CA ALA A 18 3.66 3.07 2.54
C ALA A 18 4.45 1.77 2.35
N VAL A 19 5.53 1.80 1.56
CA VAL A 19 6.39 0.64 1.26
C VAL A 19 7.01 0.05 2.53
N GLN A 20 7.57 0.89 3.40
CA GLN A 20 8.15 0.46 4.67
C GLN A 20 7.10 -0.20 5.57
N SER A 21 5.88 0.35 5.64
CA SER A 21 4.80 -0.25 6.43
C SER A 21 4.40 -1.63 5.91
N ALA A 22 4.40 -1.83 4.59
CA ALA A 22 4.10 -3.11 3.95
C ALA A 22 5.12 -4.18 4.33
N PHE A 23 6.41 -3.87 4.27
CA PHE A 23 7.45 -4.80 4.72
C PHE A 23 7.40 -5.04 6.24
N ALA A 24 7.10 -4.01 7.04
CA ALA A 24 7.01 -4.13 8.50
C ALA A 24 5.89 -5.07 8.97
N VAL A 25 4.83 -5.23 8.18
CA VAL A 25 3.75 -6.21 8.45
C VAL A 25 4.04 -7.61 7.88
N GLY A 26 5.20 -7.82 7.26
CA GLY A 26 5.64 -9.11 6.74
C GLY A 26 5.25 -9.39 5.29
N ALA A 27 5.03 -8.35 4.46
CA ALA A 27 4.89 -8.55 3.03
C ALA A 27 6.17 -9.17 2.44
N SER A 28 6.03 -10.28 1.71
CA SER A 28 7.14 -10.89 0.97
C SER A 28 7.44 -10.16 -0.33
N GLN A 29 6.46 -9.42 -0.84
CA GLN A 29 6.55 -8.68 -2.08
C GLN A 29 5.78 -7.36 -1.95
N VAL A 30 6.41 -6.25 -2.35
CA VAL A 30 5.75 -4.95 -2.49
C VAL A 30 5.92 -4.50 -3.92
N ILE A 31 4.80 -4.26 -4.60
CA ILE A 31 4.73 -3.84 -6.00
C ILE A 31 4.17 -2.42 -6.02
N VAL A 32 5.00 -1.46 -6.43
CA VAL A 32 4.56 -0.08 -6.63
C VAL A 32 4.31 0.11 -8.11
N VAL A 33 3.09 0.51 -8.46
CA VAL A 33 2.74 0.88 -9.82
C VAL A 33 2.72 2.41 -9.91
N ASP A 34 3.79 2.96 -10.46
CA ASP A 34 3.93 4.39 -10.76
C ASP A 34 3.10 4.74 -12.00
N ASP A 35 1.94 5.35 -11.76
CA ASP A 35 0.93 5.71 -12.76
C ASP A 35 1.27 7.02 -13.47
N GLY A 36 2.51 7.14 -13.91
CA GLY A 36 2.99 8.25 -14.72
C GLY A 36 3.35 9.51 -13.92
N SER A 37 3.93 9.35 -12.73
CA SER A 37 4.31 10.48 -11.86
C SER A 37 5.31 11.43 -12.53
N ALA A 38 5.16 12.72 -12.27
CA ALA A 38 6.09 13.77 -12.67
C ALA A 38 7.18 14.04 -11.63
N ASP A 39 7.09 13.43 -10.45
CA ASP A 39 8.06 13.50 -9.37
C ASP A 39 8.87 12.18 -9.25
N ASP A 40 9.66 12.07 -8.18
CA ASP A 40 10.54 10.93 -7.92
C ASP A 40 9.83 9.70 -7.32
N THR A 41 8.50 9.59 -7.37
CA THR A 41 7.71 8.51 -6.74
C THR A 41 8.28 7.12 -7.01
N GLY A 42 8.52 6.77 -8.28
CA GLY A 42 9.06 5.47 -8.64
C GLY A 42 10.48 5.24 -8.14
N SER A 43 11.33 6.27 -8.16
CA SER A 43 12.71 6.18 -7.65
C SER A 43 12.74 5.93 -6.14
N VAL A 44 11.95 6.70 -5.39
CA VAL A 44 11.81 6.56 -3.93
C VAL A 44 11.27 5.17 -3.58
N ALA A 45 10.23 4.69 -4.26
CA ALA A 45 9.71 3.34 -4.02
C ALA A 45 10.79 2.25 -4.22
N GLY A 46 11.55 2.35 -5.31
CA GLY A 46 12.58 1.38 -5.66
C GLY A 46 13.75 1.37 -4.66
N SER A 47 14.16 2.53 -4.15
CA SER A 47 15.24 2.63 -3.15
C SER A 47 14.88 1.94 -1.82
N HIS A 48 13.59 1.78 -1.53
CA HIS A 48 13.07 1.04 -0.36
C HIS A 48 12.70 -0.42 -0.66
N GLY A 49 13.17 -0.97 -1.78
CA GLY A 49 13.06 -2.40 -2.09
C GLY A 49 11.75 -2.83 -2.74
N ALA A 50 10.87 -1.90 -3.12
CA ALA A 50 9.70 -2.24 -3.91
C ALA A 50 10.09 -2.62 -5.35
N THR A 51 9.35 -3.55 -5.94
CA THR A 51 9.36 -3.73 -7.40
C THR A 51 8.53 -2.61 -8.03
N VAL A 52 9.16 -1.79 -8.85
CA VAL A 52 8.51 -0.62 -9.45
C VAL A 52 8.15 -0.90 -10.89
N LEU A 53 6.89 -0.64 -11.22
CA LEU A 53 6.37 -0.71 -12.58
C LEU A 53 5.79 0.64 -12.97
N ARG A 54 6.33 1.24 -14.02
CA ARG A 54 5.82 2.51 -14.54
C ARG A 54 4.83 2.28 -15.69
N GLN A 55 3.76 3.07 -15.72
CA GLN A 55 2.79 3.12 -16.81
C GLN A 55 2.38 4.57 -17.11
N PRO A 56 1.80 4.86 -18.29
CA PRO A 56 1.11 6.12 -18.52
C PRO A 56 -0.06 6.28 -17.54
N ASN A 57 -0.31 7.51 -17.07
CA ASN A 57 -1.41 7.79 -16.14
C ASN A 57 -2.75 7.30 -16.69
N SER A 58 -3.26 6.24 -16.05
CA SER A 58 -4.48 5.52 -16.46
C SER A 58 -5.45 5.33 -15.28
N GLY A 59 -5.16 5.95 -14.13
CA GLY A 59 -5.95 5.91 -12.92
C GLY A 59 -5.60 4.75 -11.98
N ALA A 60 -5.89 4.94 -10.69
CA ALA A 60 -5.54 4.01 -9.62
C ALA A 60 -6.09 2.58 -9.84
N ASN A 61 -7.27 2.42 -10.44
CA ASN A 61 -7.83 1.09 -10.72
C ASN A 61 -7.01 0.32 -11.76
N ALA A 62 -6.57 0.99 -12.83
CA ALA A 62 -5.71 0.39 -13.84
C ALA A 62 -4.35 0.00 -13.22
N ALA A 63 -3.80 0.87 -12.37
CA ALA A 63 -2.57 0.60 -11.64
C ALA A 63 -2.70 -0.61 -10.69
N ARG A 64 -3.78 -0.69 -9.89
CA ARG A 64 -4.07 -1.85 -9.02
C ARG A 64 -4.17 -3.15 -9.83
N GLN A 65 -4.90 -3.13 -10.94
CA GLN A 65 -5.06 -4.33 -11.77
C GLN A 65 -3.74 -4.79 -12.37
N ARG A 66 -2.92 -3.85 -12.84
CA ARG A 66 -1.59 -4.18 -13.39
C ARG A 66 -0.67 -4.75 -12.31
N GLY A 67 -0.69 -4.18 -11.10
CA GLY A 67 0.09 -4.68 -9.97
C GLY A 67 -0.38 -6.05 -9.50
N LEU A 68 -1.69 -6.29 -9.46
CA LEU A 68 -2.27 -7.59 -9.12
C LEU A 68 -1.77 -8.70 -10.06
N GLY A 69 -1.60 -8.41 -11.35
CA GLY A 69 -1.05 -9.36 -12.32
C GLY A 69 0.41 -9.77 -12.09
N LEU A 70 1.14 -9.07 -11.21
CA LEU A 70 2.52 -9.39 -10.81
C LEU A 70 2.62 -9.95 -9.39
N ALA A 71 1.53 -9.97 -8.63
CA ALA A 71 1.50 -10.47 -7.27
C ALA A 71 1.71 -11.98 -7.26
N LEU A 72 2.65 -12.45 -6.43
CA LEU A 72 3.01 -13.87 -6.29
C LEU A 72 2.54 -14.47 -4.97
N GLY A 73 1.96 -13.66 -4.08
CA GLY A 73 1.48 -14.10 -2.78
C GLY A 73 0.10 -14.73 -2.84
N ASP A 74 -0.16 -15.66 -1.91
CA ASP A 74 -1.49 -16.24 -1.68
C ASP A 74 -2.52 -15.20 -1.25
N PHE A 75 -2.05 -14.12 -0.61
CA PHE A 75 -2.86 -12.97 -0.21
C PHE A 75 -2.35 -11.69 -0.89
N VAL A 76 -3.30 -10.81 -1.23
CA VAL A 76 -3.01 -9.50 -1.80
C VAL A 76 -3.70 -8.42 -0.98
N ILE A 77 -2.95 -7.36 -0.64
CA ILE A 77 -3.49 -6.12 -0.08
C ILE A 77 -3.24 -4.98 -1.06
N PHE A 78 -4.27 -4.18 -1.31
CA PHE A 78 -4.11 -2.88 -1.95
C PHE A 78 -3.85 -1.83 -0.86
N LEU A 79 -2.76 -1.09 -0.99
CA LEU A 79 -2.37 -0.03 -0.06
C LEU A 79 -2.21 1.28 -0.85
N ASP A 80 -2.91 2.34 -0.47
CA ASP A 80 -2.73 3.64 -1.11
C ASP A 80 -1.35 4.24 -0.73
N ALA A 81 -0.73 4.97 -1.67
CA ALA A 81 0.64 5.46 -1.53
C ALA A 81 0.84 6.53 -0.45
N ASP A 82 -0.24 7.06 0.11
CA ASP A 82 -0.29 8.02 1.20
C ASP A 82 -0.82 7.44 2.52
N ASP A 83 -0.96 6.11 2.61
CA ASP A 83 -1.39 5.40 3.80
C ASP A 83 -0.31 4.48 4.40
N GLN A 84 -0.64 3.87 5.54
CA GLN A 84 0.20 2.89 6.22
C GLN A 84 -0.63 1.69 6.69
N LEU A 85 -0.03 0.51 6.60
CA LEU A 85 -0.60 -0.68 7.20
C LEU A 85 -0.32 -0.73 8.72
N VAL A 86 -1.33 -1.14 9.47
CA VAL A 86 -1.25 -1.41 10.90
C VAL A 86 -1.06 -2.92 11.09
N LYS A 87 0.04 -3.31 11.74
CA LYS A 87 0.46 -4.72 11.89
C LYS A 87 -0.64 -5.61 12.45
N GLU A 88 -1.30 -5.15 13.51
CA GLU A 88 -2.37 -5.92 14.17
C GLU A 88 -3.61 -6.03 13.27
N GLY A 89 -3.88 -5.03 12.43
CA GLY A 89 -4.97 -5.06 11.46
C GLY A 89 -4.74 -6.10 10.37
N VAL A 90 -3.55 -6.11 9.78
CA VAL A 90 -3.15 -7.07 8.75
C VAL A 90 -3.14 -8.50 9.31
N ALA A 91 -2.54 -8.71 10.49
CA ALA A 91 -2.49 -10.03 11.12
C ALA A 91 -3.89 -10.61 11.37
N ARG A 92 -4.85 -9.79 11.84
CA ARG A 92 -6.24 -10.22 12.01
C ARG A 92 -6.91 -10.55 10.68
N ALA A 93 -6.71 -9.72 9.65
CA ALA A 93 -7.32 -9.96 8.34
C ALA A 93 -6.84 -11.28 7.72
N LEU A 94 -5.53 -11.56 7.79
CA LEU A 94 -4.96 -12.82 7.32
C LEU A 94 -5.49 -14.02 8.10
N ALA A 95 -5.52 -13.94 9.43
CA ALA A 95 -6.05 -15.03 10.26
C ALA A 95 -7.53 -15.32 9.95
N THR A 96 -8.34 -14.29 9.67
CA THR A 96 -9.74 -14.46 9.25
C THR A 96 -9.85 -15.19 7.91
N LEU A 97 -9.04 -14.82 6.92
CA LEU A 97 -9.04 -15.48 5.60
C LEU A 97 -8.53 -16.92 5.68
N GLU A 98 -7.53 -17.18 6.51
CA GLU A 98 -6.98 -18.54 6.71
C GLU A 98 -7.96 -19.46 7.43
N ALA A 99 -8.80 -18.92 8.33
CA ALA A 99 -9.77 -19.69 9.09
C ALA A 99 -11.00 -20.12 8.26
N ASP A 100 -11.30 -19.42 7.16
CA ASP A 100 -12.46 -19.71 6.31
C ASP A 100 -12.11 -19.54 4.83
N SER A 101 -11.85 -20.66 4.16
CA SER A 101 -11.57 -20.70 2.72
C SER A 101 -12.77 -20.32 1.84
N GLY A 102 -13.97 -20.14 2.41
CA GLY A 102 -15.14 -19.60 1.73
C GLY A 102 -15.10 -18.06 1.58
N LEU A 103 -14.21 -17.38 2.29
CA LEU A 103 -14.05 -15.93 2.20
C LEU A 103 -13.11 -15.54 1.06
N ALA A 104 -13.60 -14.68 0.17
CA ALA A 104 -12.80 -14.13 -0.92
C ALA A 104 -12.08 -12.82 -0.54
N ALA A 105 -12.55 -12.12 0.49
CA ALA A 105 -11.99 -10.84 0.91
C ALA A 105 -12.35 -10.50 2.36
N VAL A 106 -11.50 -9.70 3.01
CA VAL A 106 -11.75 -9.05 4.30
C VAL A 106 -11.45 -7.57 4.16
N VAL A 107 -12.33 -6.73 4.70
CA VAL A 107 -12.17 -5.27 4.73
C VAL A 107 -11.97 -4.84 6.18
N GLY A 108 -10.84 -4.19 6.45
CA GLY A 108 -10.53 -3.62 7.76
C GLY A 108 -11.06 -2.20 7.93
N GLY A 109 -11.01 -1.71 9.17
CA GLY A 109 -11.20 -0.28 9.46
C GLY A 109 -9.92 0.53 9.27
N PHE A 110 -10.05 1.86 9.28
CA PHE A 110 -8.94 2.81 9.21
C PHE A 110 -8.94 3.74 10.42
N ALA A 111 -7.78 4.33 10.71
CA ALA A 111 -7.64 5.39 11.70
C ALA A 111 -6.93 6.57 11.05
N ILE A 112 -7.48 7.77 11.21
CA ILE A 112 -6.89 8.99 10.70
C ILE A 112 -5.95 9.55 11.77
N ARG A 113 -4.66 9.65 11.45
CA ARG A 113 -3.68 10.29 12.32
C ARG A 113 -3.44 11.71 11.83
N GLY A 114 -4.11 12.69 12.46
CA GLY A 114 -3.81 14.09 12.23
C GLY A 114 -2.41 14.46 12.74
N ARG A 115 -1.77 15.47 12.14
CA ARG A 115 -0.63 16.15 12.77
C ARG A 115 -1.16 16.91 13.99
N ALA A 116 -0.63 16.62 15.17
CA ALA A 116 -0.79 17.53 16.29
C ALA A 116 0.02 18.81 15.99
N GLY A 117 -0.66 19.92 15.70
CA GLY A 117 -0.11 21.27 15.88
C GLY A 117 -0.32 22.28 14.76
N GLY A 118 -1.23 23.22 15.00
CA GLY A 118 -0.96 24.67 14.95
C GLY A 118 -1.53 25.30 16.24
N PRO A 119 -0.92 26.35 16.83
CA PRO A 119 -1.40 26.93 18.08
C PRO A 119 -2.69 27.70 17.81
N GLY A 120 -3.79 27.28 18.44
CA GLY A 120 -5.04 28.04 18.38
C GLY A 120 -6.25 27.13 18.34
N LEU A 121 -6.73 26.73 19.51
CA LEU A 121 -8.09 27.03 19.99
C LEU A 121 -8.24 26.36 21.37
N LEU A 122 -7.92 27.14 22.40
CA LEU A 122 -8.69 27.09 23.64
C LEU A 122 -9.87 28.01 23.43
N THR A 123 -11.07 27.45 23.29
CA THR A 123 -12.36 27.95 23.80
C THR A 123 -13.38 26.85 23.68
#